data_AF-A0A2V9RQV1-F1
#
_entry.id   AF-A0A2V9RQV1-F1
#
_cell.length_a   1.000
_cell.length_b   1.000
_cell.length_c   1.000
_cell.angle_alpha   90.00
_cell.angle_beta   90.00
_cell.angle_gamma   90.00
#
_symmetry.space_group_name_H-M   'P 1'
#
loop_
_entity.id
_entity.type
_entity.pdbx_description
1 polymer ?
#
loop_
_entity_poly.entity_id
_entity_poly.type
_entity_poly.pdbx_seq_one_letter_code
_entity_poly.pdbx_strand_id
1 'polypeptide(L)'
;YTQSPKPDLYRRGMYTVWKRTVPPPSLTILDAPDREKCTARRAVTNTPLQALVLLNDPTYVEASRALADRTLRNGGRSDHARIDFAFKLATARTPDPQERAVLLGSLREFRSIYRH
;
A
#
# COMPACT_ATOMS: atom_id res chain seq x y z
N TYR A 1 23.70 -0.02 0.15
CA TYR A 1 22.61 -0.76 0.82
C TYR A 1 22.63 -2.17 0.26
N THR A 2 23.10 -3.14 1.02
CA THR A 2 23.24 -4.52 0.56
C THR A 2 21.99 -5.29 0.95
N GLN A 3 21.23 -5.74 -0.04
CA GLN A 3 19.96 -6.44 0.18
C GLN A 3 20.21 -7.82 0.81
N SER A 4 19.48 -8.15 1.88
CA SER A 4 19.59 -9.46 2.53
C SER A 4 19.18 -10.60 1.59
N PRO A 5 19.83 -11.79 1.67
CA PRO A 5 19.51 -12.92 0.79
C PRO A 5 18.09 -13.46 0.99
N LYS A 6 17.49 -13.95 -0.12
CA LYS A 6 16.09 -14.38 -0.30
C LYS A 6 15.81 -15.72 0.40
N PRO A 7 15.73 -15.73 1.73
CA PRO A 7 14.43 -15.87 2.42
C PRO A 7 14.17 -14.74 3.41
N ASP A 8 15.20 -13.99 3.78
CA ASP A 8 15.21 -13.03 4.88
C ASP A 8 14.75 -11.63 4.46
N LEU A 9 14.40 -11.48 3.18
CA LEU A 9 13.91 -10.25 2.56
C LEU A 9 12.41 -10.03 2.83
N TYR A 10 11.61 -11.10 2.90
CA TYR A 10 10.16 -11.03 3.06
C TYR A 10 9.76 -11.44 4.49
N ARG A 11 9.88 -10.51 5.44
CA ARG A 11 9.43 -10.73 6.83
C ARG A 11 8.16 -9.94 7.10
N ARG A 12 7.26 -10.50 7.90
CA ARG A 12 6.14 -9.72 8.44
C ARG A 12 6.73 -8.58 9.27
N GLY A 13 6.24 -7.34 9.10
CA GLY A 13 6.75 -6.16 9.80
C GLY A 13 6.76 -6.28 11.34
N MET A 14 5.97 -7.22 11.89
CA MET A 14 5.98 -7.63 13.29
C MET A 14 7.36 -8.13 13.78
N TYR A 15 8.21 -8.64 12.89
CA TYR A 15 9.54 -9.18 13.20
C TYR A 15 10.68 -8.21 12.83
N THR A 16 10.36 -6.98 12.47
CA THR A 16 11.36 -5.93 12.26
C THR A 16 11.88 -5.47 13.61
N VAL A 17 13.22 -5.40 13.75
CA VAL A 17 13.84 -4.89 14.98
C VAL A 17 13.42 -3.44 15.19
N TRP A 18 12.64 -3.19 16.24
CA TRP A 18 12.18 -1.87 16.63
C TRP A 18 13.10 -1.33 17.73
N LYS A 19 14.03 -0.44 17.38
CA LYS A 19 14.84 0.28 18.37
C LYS A 19 14.01 1.44 18.92
N ARG A 20 13.97 1.63 20.25
CA ARG A 20 13.15 2.66 20.92
C ARG A 20 13.35 4.07 20.34
N THR A 21 14.56 4.40 19.91
CA THR A 21 14.94 5.72 19.38
C THR A 21 15.05 5.77 17.85
N VAL A 22 14.89 4.65 17.13
CA VAL A 22 14.98 4.60 15.66
C VAL A 22 13.89 3.65 15.12
N PRO A 23 12.64 4.11 15.01
CA PRO A 23 11.61 3.37 14.31
C PRO A 23 11.99 3.14 12.83
N PRO A 24 11.51 2.06 12.20
CA PRO A 24 11.68 1.86 10.76
C PRO A 24 11.16 3.09 9.99
N PRO A 25 11.95 3.67 9.06
CA PRO A 25 11.62 4.96 8.45
C PRO A 25 10.27 4.96 7.70
N SER A 26 9.88 3.82 7.12
CA SER A 26 8.57 3.65 6.47
C SER A 26 7.38 3.72 7.44
N LEU A 27 7.57 3.37 8.71
CA LEU A 27 6.53 3.46 9.75
C LEU A 27 6.44 4.88 10.30
N THR A 28 7.56 5.58 10.47
CA THR A 28 7.59 7.01 10.86
C THR A 28 6.86 7.86 9.84
N ILE A 29 7.06 7.59 8.55
CA ILE A 29 6.38 8.29 7.45
C ILE A 29 4.86 8.07 7.52
N LEU A 30 4.39 6.89 7.93
CA LEU A 30 2.96 6.57 8.09
C LEU A 30 2.43 6.90 9.50
N ASP A 31 2.97 7.94 10.13
CA ASP A 31 2.52 8.46 11.42
C ASP A 31 2.50 7.39 12.53
N ALA A 32 3.54 6.54 12.57
CA ALA A 32 3.71 5.62 13.70
C ALA A 32 3.89 6.43 15.00
N PRO A 33 3.11 6.12 16.05
CA PRO A 33 3.18 6.85 17.31
C PRO A 33 4.53 6.61 18.01
N ASP A 34 5.09 7.67 18.57
CA ASP A 34 6.25 7.59 19.45
C ASP A 34 5.85 6.89 20.78
N ARG A 35 6.74 6.06 21.33
CA ARG A 35 6.51 5.27 22.55
C ARG A 35 6.89 6.01 23.83
N GLU A 36 7.42 7.23 23.72
CA GLU A 36 7.73 8.09 24.87
C GLU A 36 6.47 8.72 25.51
N LYS A 37 5.32 8.72 24.81
CA LYS A 37 4.07 9.31 25.30
C LYS A 37 2.85 8.45 24.94
N CYS A 38 1.90 8.35 25.88
CA CYS A 38 0.64 7.65 25.65
C CYS A 38 -0.18 8.40 24.59
N THR A 39 -0.28 7.86 23.38
CA THR A 39 -0.96 8.51 22.25
C THR A 39 -2.34 7.88 22.03
N ALA A 40 -3.40 8.52 22.56
CA ALA A 40 -4.77 7.99 22.49
C ALA A 40 -5.44 8.16 21.11
N ARG A 41 -4.94 9.06 20.26
CA ARG A 41 -5.51 9.37 18.94
C ARG A 41 -4.41 9.42 17.90
N ARG A 42 -4.51 8.59 16.86
CA ARG A 42 -3.60 8.63 15.72
C ARG A 42 -3.92 9.85 14.86
N ALA A 43 -2.92 10.67 14.56
CA ALA A 43 -3.07 11.74 13.59
C ALA A 43 -3.29 11.11 12.21
N VAL A 44 -4.29 11.59 11.48
CA VAL A 44 -4.47 11.24 10.07
C VAL A 44 -3.80 12.35 9.29
N THR A 45 -2.60 12.08 8.78
CA THR A 45 -1.88 13.00 7.90
C THR A 45 -1.91 12.40 6.50
N ASN A 46 -2.16 13.25 5.49
CA ASN A 46 -2.18 12.88 4.07
C ASN A 46 -1.12 13.68 3.30
N THR A 47 0.09 13.77 3.86
CA THR A 47 1.13 14.62 3.28
C THR A 47 1.60 14.08 1.93
N PRO A 48 1.92 14.94 0.96
CA PRO A 48 2.48 14.53 -0.33
C PRO A 48 3.74 13.64 -0.22
N LEU A 49 4.49 13.74 0.87
CA LEU A 49 5.66 12.89 1.14
C LEU A 49 5.30 11.42 1.38
N GLN A 50 4.16 11.13 2.00
CA GLN A 50 3.67 9.75 2.16
C GLN A 50 3.30 9.13 0.81
N ALA A 51 2.68 9.91 -0.08
CA ALA A 51 2.38 9.48 -1.45
C ALA A 51 3.68 9.24 -2.25
N LEU A 52 4.70 10.07 -2.07
CA LEU A 52 6.00 9.91 -2.73
C LEU A 52 6.73 8.63 -2.27
N VAL A 53 6.64 8.28 -0.98
CA VAL A 53 7.25 7.04 -0.46
C VAL A 53 6.53 5.80 -0.98
N LEU A 54 5.20 5.82 -1.10
CA LEU A 54 4.45 4.74 -1.75
C LEU A 54 4.85 4.57 -3.22
N LEU A 55 5.16 5.66 -3.91
CA LEU A 55 5.53 5.66 -5.32
C LEU A 55 6.99 5.22 -5.57
N ASN A 56 7.90 5.48 -4.62
CA ASN A 56 9.34 5.31 -4.84
C ASN A 56 10.00 4.17 -4.04
N ASP A 57 9.37 3.65 -2.98
CA ASP A 57 9.96 2.53 -2.23
C ASP A 57 9.80 1.21 -3.03
N PRO A 58 10.89 0.49 -3.32
CA PRO A 58 10.85 -0.80 -4.03
C PRO A 58 9.89 -1.81 -3.39
N THR A 59 9.71 -1.75 -2.06
CA THR A 59 8.82 -2.65 -1.33
C THR A 59 7.35 -2.44 -1.71
N TYR A 60 6.92 -1.18 -1.84
CA TYR A 60 5.55 -0.84 -2.23
C TYR A 60 5.33 -1.08 -3.74
N VAL A 61 6.35 -0.87 -4.57
CA VAL A 61 6.31 -1.22 -5.99
C VAL A 61 6.18 -2.73 -6.20
N GLU A 62 6.97 -3.55 -5.49
CA GLU A 62 6.85 -5.01 -5.57
C GLU A 62 5.52 -5.52 -4.99
N ALA A 63 5.06 -4.93 -3.88
CA ALA A 63 3.74 -5.26 -3.31
C ALA A 63 2.60 -4.91 -4.27
N SER A 64 2.67 -3.75 -4.96
CA SER A 64 1.66 -3.35 -5.94
C SER A 64 1.67 -4.26 -7.18
N ARG A 65 2.85 -4.70 -7.65
CA ARG A 65 2.96 -5.73 -8.71
C ARG A 65 2.33 -7.06 -8.29
N ALA A 66 2.63 -7.54 -7.09
CA ALA A 66 2.05 -8.78 -6.57
C ALA A 66 0.52 -8.66 -6.38
N LEU A 67 0.04 -7.50 -5.93
CA LEU A 67 -1.39 -7.20 -5.82
C LEU A 67 -2.06 -7.19 -7.20
N ALA A 68 -1.43 -6.57 -8.21
CA ALA A 68 -1.93 -6.54 -9.57
C ALA A 68 -2.01 -7.95 -10.18
N ASP A 69 -0.97 -8.76 -10.05
CA ASP A 69 -0.97 -10.15 -10.55
C ASP A 69 -2.08 -10.99 -9.91
N ARG A 70 -2.25 -10.91 -8.58
CA ARG A 70 -3.35 -11.58 -7.87
C ARG A 70 -4.72 -11.10 -8.35
N THR A 71 -4.87 -9.81 -8.61
CA THR A 71 -6.13 -9.20 -9.06
C THR A 71 -6.47 -9.63 -10.48
N LEU A 72 -5.49 -9.69 -11.39
CA LEU A 72 -5.71 -10.11 -12.76
C LEU A 72 -6.06 -11.59 -12.86
N ARG A 73 -5.50 -12.43 -11.99
CA ARG A 73 -5.78 -13.87 -11.94
C ARG A 73 -7.12 -14.21 -11.27
N ASN A 74 -7.42 -13.58 -10.13
CA ASN A 74 -8.52 -14.00 -9.25
C ASN A 74 -9.67 -12.99 -9.17
N GLY A 75 -9.50 -11.76 -9.65
CA GLY A 75 -10.49 -10.69 -9.57
C GLY A 75 -11.58 -10.75 -10.64
N GLY A 76 -11.64 -11.82 -11.45
CA GLY A 76 -12.64 -12.01 -12.49
C GLY A 76 -12.34 -11.25 -13.81
N ARG A 77 -13.37 -11.17 -14.66
CA ARG A 77 -13.25 -10.69 -16.05
C ARG A 77 -13.62 -9.22 -16.26
N SER A 78 -14.38 -8.61 -15.35
CA SER A 78 -14.79 -7.21 -15.46
C SER A 78 -13.89 -6.30 -14.60
N ASP A 79 -13.73 -5.04 -15.03
CA ASP A 79 -12.98 -4.05 -14.26
C ASP A 79 -13.61 -3.78 -12.89
N HIS A 80 -14.94 -3.82 -12.81
CA HIS A 80 -15.68 -3.75 -11.55
C HIS A 80 -15.27 -4.85 -10.58
N ALA A 81 -15.31 -6.11 -11.02
CA ALA A 81 -14.96 -7.25 -10.16
C ALA A 81 -13.49 -7.20 -9.73
N ARG A 82 -12.60 -6.76 -10.62
CA ARG A 82 -11.17 -6.59 -10.33
C ARG A 82 -10.92 -5.49 -9.31
N ILE A 83 -11.59 -4.34 -9.43
CA ILE A 83 -11.50 -3.25 -8.47
C ILE A 83 -12.04 -3.69 -7.11
N ASP A 84 -13.21 -4.33 -7.07
CA ASP A 84 -13.78 -4.81 -5.81
C ASP A 84 -12.85 -5.84 -5.13
N PHE A 85 -12.26 -6.75 -5.90
CA PHE A 85 -11.31 -7.73 -5.40
C PHE A 85 -10.03 -7.08 -4.85
N ALA A 86 -9.41 -6.18 -5.61
CA ALA A 86 -8.20 -5.49 -5.21
C ALA A 86 -8.44 -4.63 -3.97
N PHE A 87 -9.57 -3.91 -3.93
CA PHE A 87 -9.94 -3.06 -2.83
C PHE A 87 -10.17 -3.88 -1.55
N LYS A 88 -10.88 -5.01 -1.65
CA LYS A 88 -11.08 -5.93 -0.52
C LYS A 88 -9.78 -6.54 -0.04
N LEU A 89 -8.85 -6.88 -0.95
CA LEU A 89 -7.56 -7.43 -0.56
C LEU A 89 -6.69 -6.41 0.18
N ALA A 90 -6.78 -5.12 -0.18
CA ALA A 90 -6.01 -4.05 0.46
C ALA A 90 -6.65 -3.52 1.75
N THR A 91 -7.98 -3.44 1.82
CA THR A 91 -8.72 -2.74 2.90
C THR A 91 -9.60 -3.64 3.76
N ALA A 92 -9.71 -4.93 3.40
CA ALA A 92 -10.61 -5.92 4.02
C ALA A 92 -12.12 -5.60 3.94
N ARG A 93 -12.53 -4.59 3.16
CA ARG A 93 -13.95 -4.23 2.94
C ARG A 93 -14.26 -4.07 1.45
N THR A 94 -15.54 -4.03 1.11
CA THR A 94 -15.98 -3.67 -0.25
C THR A 94 -15.99 -2.15 -0.41
N PRO A 95 -15.64 -1.62 -1.60
CA PRO A 95 -15.73 -0.19 -1.85
C PRO A 95 -17.20 0.23 -1.90
N ASP A 96 -17.48 1.44 -1.43
CA ASP A 96 -18.79 2.06 -1.64
C ASP A 96 -18.97 2.54 -3.10
N PRO A 97 -20.17 2.95 -3.52
CA PRO A 97 -20.41 3.38 -4.89
C PRO A 97 -19.55 4.57 -5.34
N GLN A 98 -19.24 5.51 -4.44
CA GLN A 98 -18.45 6.70 -4.74
C GLN A 98 -16.97 6.34 -4.90
N GLU A 99 -16.42 5.54 -3.99
CA GLU A 99 -15.04 5.03 -4.06
C GLU A 99 -14.83 4.20 -5.31
N ARG A 100 -15.77 3.32 -5.64
CA ARG A 100 -15.71 2.50 -6.86
C ARG A 100 -15.70 3.39 -8.11
N ALA A 101 -16.52 4.43 -8.16
CA ALA A 101 -16.56 5.36 -9.29
C ALA A 101 -15.21 6.08 -9.48
N VAL A 102 -14.59 6.54 -8.38
CA VAL A 102 -13.26 7.15 -8.42
C VAL A 102 -12.20 6.19 -8.96
N LEU A 103 -12.15 4.96 -8.44
CA LEU A 103 -11.18 3.94 -8.85
C LEU A 103 -11.33 3.54 -10.33
N LEU A 104 -12.58 3.42 -10.82
CA LEU A 104 -12.86 3.17 -12.23
C LEU A 104 -12.45 4.36 -13.10
N GLY A 105 -12.64 5.59 -12.61
CA GLY A 105 -12.17 6.80 -13.27
C GLY A 105 -10.66 6.79 -13.45
N SER A 106 -9.90 6.56 -12.37
CA SER A 106 -8.44 6.47 -12.41
C SER A 106 -7.95 5.34 -13.34
N LEU A 107 -8.63 4.19 -13.35
CA LEU A 107 -8.27 3.09 -14.26
C LEU A 107 -8.40 3.50 -15.74
N ARG A 108 -9.44 4.28 -16.09
CA ARG A 108 -9.63 4.78 -17.46
C ARG A 108 -8.53 5.75 -17.85
N GLU A 109 -8.17 6.67 -16.96
CA GLU A 109 -7.09 7.64 -17.17
C GLU A 109 -5.73 6.94 -17.32
N PHE A 110 -5.40 5.99 -16.45
CA PHE A 110 -4.15 5.23 -16.60
C PHE A 110 -4.12 4.43 -17.91
N ARG A 111 -5.26 3.88 -18.34
CA ARG A 111 -5.34 3.20 -19.64
C ARG A 111 -5.16 4.14 -20.82
N SER A 112 -5.52 5.42 -20.74
CA SER A 112 -5.22 6.36 -21.84
C SER A 112 -3.75 6.74 -21.87
N ILE A 113 -3.11 6.86 -20.71
CA ILE A 113 -1.68 7.21 -20.61
C ILE A 113 -0.77 6.07 -21.06
N TYR A 114 -1.02 4.83 -20.60
CA TYR A 114 -0.13 3.68 -20.82
C TYR A 114 -0.49 2.79 -22.03
N ARG A 115 -1.49 3.18 -22.83
CA ARG A 115 -1.85 2.46 -24.07
C ARG A 115 -1.16 3.05 -25.32
N HIS A 116 -0.30 4.05 -25.13
CA HIS A 116 0.73 4.47 -26.09
C HIS A 116 2.01 3.68 -25.83
#